data_AF-A0A7S0XAP3-F1
#
_entry.id   AF-A0A7S0XAP3-F1
#
_cell.length_a   1.000
_cell.length_b   1.000
_cell.length_c   1.000
_cell.angle_alpha   90.00
_cell.angle_beta   90.00
_cell.angle_gamma   90.00
#
_symmetry.space_group_name_H-M   'P 1'
#
loop_
_entity.id
_entity.type
_entity.pdbx_description
1 polymer ?
#
loop_
_entity_poly.entity_id
_entity_poly.type
_entity_poly.pdbx_seq_one_letter_code
_entity_poly.pdbx_strand_id
1 'polypeptide(L)'
;AGTLQPPKTQFNTFVNHRGIVYRYGGCHFIKQKTQPDDAFWAFDPAAHAWRELKVPAGSGGGGANQKAPGRRVNHIAVAQGGHMWVWGGTTGLGRGDTLEGGLYRIKLPSQAGTAGLDAWCGEVHAGLVSWEAVEVKGNKTSRPLSREEPASCTYRDKIYVFGGSRPGEFDLDDLWVFDCAKLKWSEVSGKGEYKRPKARRGGVMFAGHGGVYLYGGQMVVGD
;
A
#
# COMPACT_ATOMS: atom_id res chain seq x y z
N ALA A 1 -9.41 -31.11 -5.19
CA ALA A 1 -8.20 -30.67 -4.47
C ALA A 1 -8.27 -29.15 -4.34
N GLY A 2 -8.23 -28.61 -3.12
CA GLY A 2 -8.43 -27.18 -2.90
C GLY A 2 -7.34 -26.35 -3.55
N THR A 3 -7.72 -25.32 -4.32
CA THR A 3 -6.78 -24.31 -4.81
C THR A 3 -6.03 -23.70 -3.63
N LEU A 4 -4.71 -23.64 -3.72
CA LEU A 4 -3.88 -22.94 -2.75
C LEU A 4 -4.42 -21.52 -2.57
N GLN A 5 -4.68 -21.10 -1.33
CA GLN A 5 -5.28 -19.79 -1.03
C GLN A 5 -4.41 -19.04 -0.02
N PRO A 6 -4.43 -17.70 -0.01
CA PRO A 6 -3.71 -16.94 0.99
C PRO A 6 -4.21 -17.29 2.39
N PRO A 7 -3.34 -17.20 3.40
CA PRO A 7 -3.75 -17.37 4.78
C PRO A 7 -4.75 -16.30 5.22
N LYS A 8 -5.57 -16.65 6.22
CA LYS A 8 -6.49 -15.70 6.85
C LYS A 8 -5.68 -14.63 7.57
N THR A 9 -5.83 -13.39 7.11
CA THR A 9 -5.03 -12.26 7.56
C THR A 9 -5.89 -11.03 7.74
N GLN A 10 -5.39 -10.08 8.53
CA GLN A 10 -5.98 -8.75 8.70
C GLN A 10 -4.97 -7.69 8.29
N PHE A 11 -5.45 -6.47 8.08
CA PHE A 11 -4.63 -5.29 7.81
C PHE A 11 -3.75 -5.40 6.55
N ASN A 12 -4.10 -6.31 5.65
CA ASN A 12 -3.53 -6.43 4.32
C ASN A 12 -4.19 -5.43 3.38
N THR A 13 -3.56 -5.18 2.24
CA THR A 13 -4.13 -4.32 1.19
C THR A 13 -4.57 -5.15 -0.01
N PHE A 14 -5.50 -4.60 -0.77
CA PHE A 14 -5.95 -5.15 -2.05
C PHE A 14 -5.90 -4.09 -3.14
N VAL A 15 -5.50 -4.49 -4.34
CA VAL A 15 -5.46 -3.62 -5.52
C VAL A 15 -6.06 -4.36 -6.72
N ASN A 16 -6.95 -3.72 -7.47
CA ASN A 16 -7.41 -4.25 -8.75
C ASN A 16 -6.56 -3.71 -9.90
N HIS A 17 -6.14 -4.58 -10.81
CA HIS A 17 -5.57 -4.18 -12.09
C HIS A 17 -6.00 -5.15 -13.19
N ARG A 18 -6.63 -4.61 -14.24
CA ARG A 18 -7.05 -5.38 -15.43
C ARG A 18 -7.87 -6.63 -15.09
N GLY A 19 -8.74 -6.53 -14.10
CA GLY A 19 -9.61 -7.63 -13.67
C GLY A 19 -8.97 -8.63 -12.71
N ILE A 20 -7.68 -8.49 -12.38
CA ILE A 20 -7.00 -9.30 -11.36
C ILE A 20 -6.91 -8.52 -10.05
N VAL A 21 -7.13 -9.21 -8.93
CA VAL A 21 -7.04 -8.62 -7.58
C VAL A 21 -5.74 -9.07 -6.92
N TYR A 22 -4.90 -8.12 -6.52
CA TYR A 22 -3.60 -8.35 -5.88
C TYR A 22 -3.71 -8.06 -4.39
N ARG A 23 -3.08 -8.90 -3.56
CA ARG A 23 -3.07 -8.79 -2.10
C ARG A 23 -1.63 -8.75 -1.59
N TYR A 24 -1.32 -7.80 -0.70
CA TYR A 24 0.00 -7.68 -0.10
C TYR A 24 -0.06 -7.41 1.41
N GLY A 25 0.91 -7.97 2.14
CA GLY A 25 1.16 -7.74 3.56
C GLY A 25 -0.01 -8.13 4.46
N GLY A 26 -0.07 -7.55 5.65
CA GLY A 26 -1.04 -7.90 6.69
C GLY A 26 -0.41 -8.76 7.78
N CYS A 27 -1.25 -9.36 8.62
CA CYS A 27 -0.78 -10.23 9.69
C CYS A 27 -1.69 -11.40 10.00
N HIS A 28 -1.08 -12.41 10.60
CA HIS A 28 -1.72 -13.59 11.17
C HIS A 28 -1.90 -13.42 12.67
N PHE A 29 -2.97 -14.01 13.21
CA PHE A 29 -3.16 -14.17 14.65
C PHE A 29 -2.89 -15.63 15.01
N ILE A 30 -1.64 -15.92 15.36
CA ILE A 30 -1.22 -17.28 15.74
C ILE A 30 -1.00 -17.30 17.25
N LYS A 31 -1.82 -18.06 17.98
CA LYS A 31 -1.71 -18.20 19.45
C LYS A 31 -1.62 -16.84 20.17
N GLN A 32 -2.49 -15.90 19.81
CA GLN A 32 -2.52 -14.53 20.34
C GLN A 32 -1.27 -13.68 20.06
N LYS A 33 -0.37 -14.13 19.18
CA LYS A 33 0.72 -13.33 18.64
C LYS A 33 0.39 -12.89 17.23
N THR A 34 0.51 -11.58 17.00
CA THR A 34 0.48 -11.00 15.67
C THR A 34 1.77 -11.36 14.94
N GLN A 35 1.66 -11.97 13.76
CA GLN A 35 2.79 -12.21 12.87
C GLN A 35 2.58 -11.49 11.54
N PRO A 36 3.26 -10.35 11.33
CA PRO A 36 3.26 -9.62 10.07
C PRO A 36 3.81 -10.48 8.93
N ASP A 37 3.21 -10.32 7.76
CA ASP A 37 3.60 -10.98 6.52
C ASP A 37 3.94 -9.98 5.42
N ASP A 38 4.65 -10.48 4.43
CA ASP A 38 5.03 -9.85 3.17
C ASP A 38 4.51 -10.68 1.99
N ALA A 39 3.49 -11.51 2.21
CA ALA A 39 3.04 -12.47 1.22
C ALA A 39 2.29 -11.74 0.09
N PHE A 40 2.72 -11.97 -1.14
CA PHE A 40 2.14 -11.36 -2.33
C PHE A 40 1.32 -12.39 -3.10
N TRP A 41 0.04 -12.07 -3.33
CA TRP A 41 -0.93 -12.98 -3.94
C TRP A 41 -1.72 -12.28 -5.03
N ALA A 42 -2.16 -13.05 -6.02
CA ALA A 42 -3.14 -12.62 -7.01
C ALA A 42 -4.35 -13.56 -6.99
N PHE A 43 -5.53 -12.97 -7.09
CA PHE A 43 -6.80 -13.65 -7.31
C PHE A 43 -7.32 -13.31 -8.69
N ASP A 44 -7.66 -14.34 -9.45
CA ASP A 44 -8.32 -14.26 -10.73
C ASP A 44 -9.83 -14.51 -10.52
N PRO A 45 -10.68 -13.47 -10.60
CA PRO A 45 -12.12 -13.62 -10.45
C PRO A 45 -12.80 -14.37 -11.60
N ALA A 46 -12.17 -14.51 -12.76
CA ALA A 46 -12.75 -15.30 -13.86
C ALA A 46 -12.46 -16.79 -13.67
N ALA A 47 -11.27 -17.14 -13.19
CA ALA A 47 -10.86 -18.51 -12.93
C ALA A 47 -11.20 -19.02 -11.51
N HIS A 48 -11.67 -18.14 -10.62
CA HIS A 48 -11.87 -18.41 -9.19
C HIS A 48 -10.62 -19.01 -8.52
N ALA A 49 -9.44 -18.53 -8.91
CA ALA A 49 -8.17 -19.14 -8.54
C ALA A 49 -7.18 -18.13 -7.97
N TRP A 50 -6.46 -18.56 -6.94
CA TRP A 50 -5.37 -17.81 -6.32
C TRP A 50 -4.01 -18.28 -6.84
N ARG A 51 -3.06 -17.35 -6.94
CA ARG A 51 -1.65 -17.59 -7.27
C ARG A 51 -0.77 -16.89 -6.26
N GLU A 52 0.17 -17.63 -5.70
CA GLU A 52 1.23 -17.06 -4.88
C GLU A 52 2.32 -16.46 -5.78
N LEU A 53 2.66 -15.20 -5.53
CA LEU A 53 3.64 -14.44 -6.31
C LEU A 53 4.97 -14.46 -5.56
N LYS A 54 5.68 -15.58 -5.66
CA LYS A 54 6.98 -15.79 -5.00
C LYS A 54 8.06 -14.97 -5.69
N VAL A 55 8.39 -13.82 -5.12
CA VAL A 55 9.51 -13.00 -5.58
C VAL A 55 10.82 -13.61 -5.03
N PRO A 56 11.85 -13.85 -5.86
CA PRO A 56 13.12 -14.42 -5.41
C PRO A 56 13.78 -13.66 -4.24
N ALA A 57 14.39 -14.41 -3.32
CA ALA A 57 15.10 -13.87 -2.16
C ALA A 57 16.26 -12.93 -2.58
N GLY A 58 16.51 -11.88 -1.79
CA GLY A 58 17.46 -10.79 -2.14
C GLY A 58 16.80 -9.56 -2.76
N SER A 59 15.51 -9.66 -3.10
CA SER A 59 14.63 -8.50 -3.33
C SER A 59 13.97 -8.03 -2.03
N GLY A 60 13.72 -8.92 -1.05
CA GLY A 60 13.01 -8.66 0.22
C GLY A 60 13.86 -8.24 1.43
N GLY A 61 13.43 -7.16 2.10
CA GLY A 61 13.49 -6.97 3.56
C GLY A 61 14.70 -6.26 4.22
N GLY A 62 14.43 -5.13 4.89
CA GLY A 62 15.17 -4.58 6.06
C GLY A 62 16.52 -3.91 5.81
N GLY A 63 16.54 -2.57 5.72
CA GLY A 63 17.76 -1.76 5.75
C GLY A 63 17.88 -0.75 4.60
N ALA A 64 18.95 0.05 4.58
CA ALA A 64 19.16 1.15 3.62
C ALA A 64 19.19 0.73 2.13
N ASN A 65 19.36 -0.57 1.84
CA ASN A 65 19.40 -1.17 0.50
C ASN A 65 18.18 -2.06 0.18
N GLN A 66 17.11 -1.94 0.96
CA GLN A 66 15.91 -2.75 0.79
C GLN A 66 15.22 -2.44 -0.55
N LYS A 67 15.12 -3.44 -1.43
CA LYS A 67 14.53 -3.32 -2.78
C LYS A 67 13.02 -3.62 -2.84
N ALA A 68 12.49 -4.37 -1.89
CA ALA A 68 11.07 -4.72 -1.80
C ALA A 68 10.48 -4.29 -0.47
N PRO A 69 9.15 -4.06 -0.41
CA PRO A 69 8.49 -3.86 0.86
C PRO A 69 8.76 -5.08 1.75
N GLY A 70 9.07 -4.83 3.01
CA GLY A 70 9.15 -5.87 4.03
C GLY A 70 7.76 -6.22 4.55
N ARG A 71 7.74 -7.10 5.56
CA ARG A 71 6.53 -7.42 6.30
C ARG A 71 5.90 -6.15 6.85
N ARG A 72 4.61 -5.97 6.62
CA ARG A 72 3.92 -4.75 7.08
C ARG A 72 2.42 -4.92 7.21
N VAL A 73 1.84 -4.22 8.18
CA VAL A 73 0.41 -4.08 8.41
C VAL A 73 0.01 -2.61 8.27
N ASN A 74 -1.29 -2.33 8.13
CA ASN A 74 -1.85 -0.98 8.15
C ASN A 74 -1.23 -0.02 7.12
N HIS A 75 -0.69 -0.58 6.04
CA HIS A 75 -0.11 0.15 4.92
C HIS A 75 -1.19 0.45 3.87
N ILE A 76 -0.86 1.27 2.88
CA ILE A 76 -1.71 1.44 1.69
C ILE A 76 -1.08 0.76 0.47
N ALA A 77 -1.95 0.33 -0.45
CA ALA A 77 -1.55 -0.05 -1.78
C ALA A 77 -2.54 0.46 -2.83
N VAL A 78 -2.03 0.85 -3.99
CA VAL A 78 -2.82 1.37 -5.12
C VAL A 78 -2.25 0.92 -6.46
N ALA A 79 -3.11 0.77 -7.48
CA ALA A 79 -2.68 0.58 -8.87
C ALA A 79 -2.60 1.93 -9.59
N GLN A 80 -1.45 2.26 -10.16
CA GLN A 80 -1.25 3.45 -10.98
C GLN A 80 -0.18 3.20 -12.04
N GLY A 81 -0.49 3.56 -13.29
CA GLY A 81 0.48 3.50 -14.40
C GLY A 81 1.05 2.10 -14.65
N GLY A 82 0.23 1.05 -14.52
CA GLY A 82 0.69 -0.34 -14.70
C GLY A 82 1.57 -0.87 -13.57
N HIS A 83 1.60 -0.20 -12.42
CA HIS A 83 2.34 -0.64 -11.24
C HIS A 83 1.39 -0.73 -10.04
N MET A 84 1.65 -1.69 -9.15
CA MET A 84 1.17 -1.66 -7.79
C MET A 84 2.17 -0.87 -6.96
N TRP A 85 1.68 0.09 -6.19
CA TRP A 85 2.47 0.90 -5.27
C TRP A 85 2.12 0.51 -3.83
N VAL A 86 3.11 0.45 -2.95
CA VAL A 86 2.95 0.13 -1.52
C VAL A 86 3.69 1.17 -0.69
N TRP A 87 3.01 1.74 0.31
CA TRP A 87 3.58 2.78 1.17
C TRP A 87 3.03 2.73 2.59
N GLY A 88 3.81 3.21 3.55
CA GLY A 88 3.35 3.35 4.93
C GLY A 88 3.27 2.02 5.66
N GLY A 89 2.54 2.07 6.78
CA GLY A 89 2.32 0.97 7.69
C GLY A 89 3.44 0.82 8.70
N THR A 90 3.40 -0.31 9.41
CA THR A 90 4.35 -0.66 10.46
C THR A 90 4.82 -2.09 10.26
N THR A 91 6.05 -2.38 10.69
CA THR A 91 6.63 -3.73 10.65
C THR A 91 5.95 -4.72 11.59
N GLY A 92 5.07 -4.25 12.50
CA GLY A 92 4.26 -5.06 13.40
C GLY A 92 3.32 -4.25 14.29
N LEU A 93 2.62 -4.95 15.21
CA LEU A 93 1.62 -4.38 16.13
C LEU A 93 2.08 -4.33 17.60
N GLY A 94 3.36 -4.62 17.88
CA GLY A 94 3.95 -4.63 19.21
C GLY A 94 4.57 -3.29 19.62
N ARG A 95 4.89 -3.16 20.92
CA ARG A 95 5.67 -2.01 21.40
C ARG A 95 7.07 -2.05 20.78
N GLY A 96 7.48 -0.96 20.13
CA GLY A 96 8.80 -0.82 19.50
C GLY A 96 8.83 -1.11 18.00
N ASP A 97 7.69 -1.47 17.39
CA ASP A 97 7.62 -1.59 15.93
C ASP A 97 7.81 -0.25 15.23
N THR A 98 8.45 -0.29 14.05
CA THR A 98 8.87 0.91 13.33
C THR A 98 7.87 1.27 12.24
N LEU A 99 7.42 2.52 12.24
CA LEU A 99 6.65 3.08 11.15
C LEU A 99 7.51 3.17 9.88
N GLU A 100 7.02 2.56 8.80
CA GLU A 100 7.72 2.47 7.53
C GLU A 100 7.36 3.65 6.62
N GLY A 101 8.36 4.41 6.19
CA GLY A 101 8.19 5.54 5.25
C GLY A 101 8.55 5.20 3.80
N GLY A 102 9.08 4.00 3.56
CA GLY A 102 9.53 3.55 2.25
C GLY A 102 8.38 3.39 1.25
N LEU A 103 8.58 3.91 0.04
CA LEU A 103 7.67 3.74 -1.09
C LEU A 103 8.23 2.68 -2.02
N TYR A 104 7.41 1.69 -2.38
CA TYR A 104 7.80 0.59 -3.25
C TYR A 104 6.81 0.44 -4.38
N ARG A 105 7.26 -0.14 -5.49
CA ARG A 105 6.38 -0.50 -6.61
C ARG A 105 6.80 -1.80 -7.27
N ILE A 106 5.85 -2.46 -7.93
CA ILE A 106 6.12 -3.60 -8.81
C ILE A 106 5.29 -3.44 -10.08
N LYS A 107 5.88 -3.77 -11.23
CA LYS A 107 5.17 -3.75 -12.51
C LYS A 107 4.11 -4.85 -12.53
N LEU A 108 2.88 -4.48 -12.86
CA LEU A 108 1.75 -5.39 -13.03
C LEU A 108 1.64 -5.85 -14.50
N PRO A 109 0.97 -6.99 -14.77
CA PRO A 109 0.85 -7.50 -16.12
C PRO A 109 0.13 -6.52 -17.04
N SER A 110 0.66 -6.38 -18.26
CA SER A 110 0.07 -5.54 -19.30
C SER A 110 -1.08 -6.24 -20.04
N GLN A 111 -1.34 -7.51 -19.77
CA GLN A 111 -2.46 -8.25 -20.33
C GLN A 111 -3.45 -8.61 -19.20
N ALA A 112 -4.74 -8.63 -19.54
CA ALA A 112 -5.79 -9.02 -18.62
C ALA A 112 -6.00 -10.54 -18.63
N GLY A 113 -6.67 -11.04 -17.58
CA GLY A 113 -7.13 -12.42 -17.50
C GLY A 113 -6.05 -13.46 -17.18
N THR A 114 -6.50 -14.70 -17.09
CA THR A 114 -5.75 -15.85 -16.57
C THR A 114 -4.41 -16.05 -17.28
N ALA A 115 -4.40 -16.06 -18.61
CA ALA A 115 -3.18 -16.31 -19.39
C ALA A 115 -2.12 -15.21 -19.17
N GLY A 116 -2.55 -13.94 -19.11
CA GLY A 116 -1.66 -12.81 -18.82
C GLY A 116 -1.10 -12.87 -17.40
N LEU A 117 -1.92 -13.31 -16.44
CA LEU A 117 -1.49 -13.55 -15.06
C LEU A 117 -0.50 -14.71 -14.96
N ASP A 118 -0.75 -15.84 -15.63
CA ASP A 118 0.13 -17.02 -15.60
C ASP A 118 1.52 -16.71 -16.19
N ALA A 119 1.56 -16.05 -17.35
CA ALA A 119 2.82 -15.63 -17.96
C ALA A 119 3.61 -14.70 -17.03
N TRP A 120 2.95 -13.68 -16.47
CA TRP A 120 3.57 -12.74 -15.55
C TRP A 120 3.99 -13.36 -14.22
N CYS A 121 3.24 -14.33 -13.68
CA CYS A 121 3.67 -15.12 -12.53
C CYS A 121 5.00 -15.83 -12.81
N GLY A 122 5.15 -16.42 -14.00
CA GLY A 122 6.41 -17.01 -14.45
C GLY A 122 7.56 -16.00 -14.47
N GLU A 123 7.32 -14.78 -14.98
CA GLU A 123 8.31 -13.69 -14.98
C GLU A 123 8.71 -13.26 -13.55
N VAL A 124 7.74 -13.14 -12.64
CA VAL A 124 7.98 -12.81 -11.24
C VAL A 124 8.83 -13.89 -10.57
N HIS A 125 8.47 -15.17 -10.74
CA HIS A 125 9.20 -16.30 -10.15
C HIS A 125 10.60 -16.44 -10.74
N ALA A 126 10.79 -16.09 -12.01
CA ALA A 126 12.09 -16.04 -12.68
C ALA A 126 12.92 -14.80 -12.30
N GLY A 127 12.38 -13.85 -11.53
CA GLY A 127 13.05 -12.60 -11.14
C GLY A 127 13.16 -11.57 -12.27
N LEU A 128 12.45 -11.76 -13.38
CA LEU A 128 12.37 -10.81 -14.49
C LEU A 128 11.51 -9.59 -14.12
N VAL A 129 10.56 -9.80 -13.21
CA VAL A 129 9.80 -8.74 -12.56
C VAL A 129 10.03 -8.82 -11.05
N SER A 130 10.37 -7.69 -10.43
CA SER A 130 10.63 -7.61 -9.00
C SER A 130 10.12 -6.29 -8.43
N TRP A 131 10.03 -6.23 -7.11
CA TRP A 131 9.78 -4.98 -6.41
C TRP A 131 10.96 -4.01 -6.56
N GLU A 132 10.62 -2.73 -6.61
CA GLU A 132 11.55 -1.63 -6.66
C GLU A 132 11.29 -0.69 -5.48
N ALA A 133 12.35 -0.34 -4.75
CA ALA A 133 12.31 0.77 -3.83
C ALA A 133 12.40 2.08 -4.63
N VAL A 134 11.45 2.97 -4.37
CA VAL A 134 11.33 4.21 -5.11
C VAL A 134 12.24 5.25 -4.46
N GLU A 135 13.23 5.71 -5.21
CA GLU A 135 14.05 6.86 -4.82
C GLU A 135 13.23 8.15 -4.98
N VAL A 136 12.47 8.48 -3.94
CA VAL A 136 11.68 9.70 -3.88
C VAL A 136 12.61 10.91 -4.00
N LYS A 137 12.26 11.84 -4.90
CA LYS A 137 13.02 13.07 -5.16
C LYS A 137 12.68 14.18 -4.16
N GLY A 138 13.63 15.08 -3.93
CA GLY A 138 13.51 16.20 -2.97
C GLY A 138 13.92 15.83 -1.54
N ASN A 139 13.84 16.79 -0.62
CA ASN A 139 14.33 16.65 0.75
C ASN A 139 13.43 15.75 1.59
N LYS A 140 13.97 15.15 2.67
CA LYS A 140 13.19 14.30 3.59
C LYS A 140 12.04 15.05 4.25
N THR A 141 12.21 16.36 4.51
CA THR A 141 11.18 17.24 5.09
C THR A 141 10.06 17.60 4.10
N SER A 142 10.22 17.30 2.81
CA SER A 142 9.22 17.56 1.77
C SER A 142 8.41 16.30 1.43
N ARG A 143 8.21 15.43 2.42
CA ARG A 143 7.55 14.12 2.29
C ARG A 143 6.63 13.91 3.50
N PRO A 144 5.55 13.12 3.35
CA PRO A 144 4.73 12.75 4.49
C PRO A 144 5.56 12.01 5.55
N LEU A 145 5.28 12.30 6.82
CA LEU A 145 5.76 11.46 7.92
C LEU A 145 5.30 10.01 7.73
N SER A 146 6.13 9.04 8.12
CA SER A 146 5.72 7.64 8.22
C SER A 146 4.49 7.53 9.12
N ARG A 147 3.54 6.67 8.75
CA ARG A 147 2.23 6.55 9.39
C ARG A 147 1.60 5.21 9.08
N GLU A 148 0.65 4.82 9.90
CA GLU A 148 -0.22 3.67 9.66
C GLU A 148 -1.68 4.08 9.48
N GLU A 149 -2.45 3.19 8.86
CA GLU A 149 -3.87 3.36 8.56
C GLU A 149 -4.23 4.67 7.81
N PRO A 150 -3.41 5.20 6.87
CA PRO A 150 -3.83 6.35 6.11
C PRO A 150 -4.88 5.95 5.06
N ALA A 151 -5.73 6.90 4.67
CA ALA A 151 -6.61 6.72 3.53
C ALA A 151 -5.86 7.05 2.24
N SER A 152 -6.11 6.33 1.14
CA SER A 152 -5.47 6.63 -0.14
C SER A 152 -6.35 6.33 -1.34
N CYS A 153 -6.06 7.02 -2.45
CA CYS A 153 -6.64 6.73 -3.76
C CYS A 153 -5.72 7.24 -4.88
N THR A 154 -6.04 6.88 -6.11
CA THR A 154 -5.39 7.43 -7.31
C THR A 154 -6.33 8.39 -8.03
N TYR A 155 -5.79 9.51 -8.50
CA TYR A 155 -6.53 10.48 -9.30
C TYR A 155 -5.58 11.23 -10.24
N ARG A 156 -5.93 11.29 -11.54
CA ARG A 156 -5.13 11.96 -12.59
C ARG A 156 -3.64 11.64 -12.52
N ASP A 157 -3.33 10.36 -12.52
CA ASP A 157 -1.96 9.81 -12.52
C ASP A 157 -1.11 10.14 -11.29
N LYS A 158 -1.77 10.45 -10.17
CA LYS A 158 -1.15 10.75 -8.88
C LYS A 158 -1.75 9.88 -7.79
N ILE A 159 -0.99 9.67 -6.73
CA ILE A 159 -1.44 8.97 -5.53
C ILE A 159 -1.72 10.02 -4.45
N TYR A 160 -2.92 10.00 -3.89
CA TYR A 160 -3.32 10.86 -2.78
C TYR A 160 -3.34 10.06 -1.50
N VAL A 161 -2.87 10.67 -0.42
CA VAL A 161 -2.81 10.08 0.93
C VAL A 161 -3.32 11.10 1.93
N PHE A 162 -4.29 10.71 2.76
CA PHE A 162 -4.85 11.57 3.81
C PHE A 162 -4.77 10.92 5.18
N GLY A 163 -4.39 11.72 6.18
CA GLY A 163 -4.45 11.35 7.58
C GLY A 163 -3.62 10.12 7.92
N GLY A 164 -4.15 9.25 8.78
CA GLY A 164 -3.46 8.12 9.39
C GLY A 164 -3.04 8.44 10.82
N SER A 165 -2.26 7.53 11.41
CA SER A 165 -1.82 7.60 12.80
C SER A 165 -0.32 7.42 12.93
N ARG A 166 0.25 8.11 13.92
CA ARG A 166 1.55 7.77 14.51
C ARG A 166 1.29 7.24 15.92
N PRO A 167 1.30 5.92 16.13
CA PRO A 167 0.91 5.32 17.41
C PRO A 167 1.71 5.84 18.59
N GLY A 168 1.02 6.26 19.65
CA GLY A 168 1.65 6.87 20.83
C GLY A 168 2.04 8.34 20.66
N GLU A 169 1.84 8.92 19.47
CA GLU A 169 2.11 10.33 19.19
C GLU A 169 0.80 11.10 18.90
N PHE A 170 0.22 10.97 17.70
CA PHE A 170 -0.97 11.71 17.26
C PHE A 170 -1.57 11.14 15.97
N ASP A 171 -2.87 11.42 15.76
CA ASP A 171 -3.54 11.23 14.47
C ASP A 171 -3.26 12.43 13.54
N LEU A 172 -3.26 12.19 12.24
CA LEU A 172 -2.88 13.15 11.20
C LEU A 172 -4.10 13.64 10.40
N ASP A 173 -4.05 14.87 9.90
CA ASP A 173 -5.07 15.54 9.08
C ASP A 173 -4.51 16.17 7.79
N ASP A 174 -3.27 15.84 7.45
CA ASP A 174 -2.57 16.32 6.26
C ASP A 174 -2.98 15.53 5.01
N LEU A 175 -2.99 16.23 3.87
CA LEU A 175 -3.23 15.65 2.54
C LEU A 175 -1.94 15.75 1.73
N TRP A 176 -1.46 14.61 1.25
CA TRP A 176 -0.27 14.53 0.41
C TRP A 176 -0.61 13.97 -0.96
N VAL A 177 0.11 14.47 -1.97
CA VAL A 177 0.05 13.95 -3.32
C VAL A 177 1.43 13.51 -3.78
N PHE A 178 1.52 12.29 -4.30
CA PHE A 178 2.70 11.77 -4.97
C PHE A 178 2.51 11.83 -6.48
N ASP A 179 3.42 12.54 -7.15
CA ASP A 179 3.51 12.56 -8.60
C ASP A 179 4.34 11.36 -9.07
N CYS A 180 3.68 10.35 -9.66
CA CYS A 180 4.32 9.12 -10.11
C CYS A 180 5.34 9.33 -11.24
N ALA A 181 5.20 10.38 -12.04
CA ALA A 181 6.15 10.68 -13.12
C ALA A 181 7.38 11.42 -12.59
N LYS A 182 7.19 12.32 -11.62
CA LYS A 182 8.29 13.10 -11.01
C LYS A 182 8.93 12.42 -9.81
N LEU A 183 8.34 11.33 -9.33
CA LEU A 183 8.72 10.60 -8.12
C LEU A 183 8.84 11.52 -6.90
N LYS A 184 7.90 12.47 -6.75
CA LYS A 184 7.99 13.55 -5.76
C LYS A 184 6.67 13.72 -5.01
N TRP A 185 6.78 13.87 -3.69
CA TRP A 185 5.67 14.26 -2.82
C TRP A 185 5.45 15.78 -2.82
N SER A 186 4.22 16.20 -2.59
CA SER A 186 3.86 17.58 -2.29
C SER A 186 2.70 17.58 -1.31
N GLU A 187 2.76 18.42 -0.28
CA GLU A 187 1.64 18.63 0.61
C GLU A 187 0.59 19.47 -0.13
N VAL A 188 -0.67 19.06 -0.03
CA VAL A 188 -1.80 19.81 -0.57
C VAL A 188 -2.33 20.70 0.56
N SER A 189 -2.02 21.99 0.49
CA SER A 189 -2.64 22.96 1.37
C SER A 189 -4.05 23.30 0.88
N GLY A 190 -5.02 23.29 1.81
CA GLY A 190 -6.34 23.84 1.56
C GLY A 190 -6.24 25.32 1.16
N LYS A 191 -7.06 25.75 0.20
CA LYS A 191 -7.20 27.17 -0.19
C LYS A 191 -8.51 27.72 0.40
N GLY A 192 -8.48 28.94 0.93
CA GLY A 192 -9.68 29.67 1.38
C GLY A 192 -10.26 29.20 2.71
N GLU A 193 -11.56 29.42 2.89
CA GLU A 193 -12.31 29.17 4.14
C GLU A 193 -12.65 27.70 4.41
N TYR A 194 -12.38 26.80 3.45
CA TYR A 194 -12.69 25.38 3.59
C TYR A 194 -11.73 24.70 4.56
N LYS A 195 -12.26 24.31 5.72
CA LYS A 195 -11.53 23.55 6.73
C LYS A 195 -11.24 22.14 6.20
N ARG A 196 -9.96 21.73 6.27
CA ARG A 196 -9.55 20.34 6.01
C ARG A 196 -10.33 19.41 6.96
N PRO A 197 -10.62 18.15 6.55
CA PRO A 197 -11.22 17.19 7.48
C PRO A 197 -10.35 17.04 8.73
N LYS A 198 -10.98 16.85 9.90
CA LYS A 198 -10.23 16.58 11.15
C LYS A 198 -9.40 15.31 11.03
N ALA A 199 -8.34 15.28 11.84
CA ALA A 199 -7.43 14.15 11.99
C ALA A 199 -8.19 12.84 12.17
N ARG A 200 -7.79 11.81 11.41
CA ARG A 200 -8.42 10.50 11.44
C ARG A 200 -7.54 9.42 10.83
N ARG A 201 -7.82 8.19 11.21
CA ARG A 201 -7.21 6.96 10.66
C ARG A 201 -8.27 5.96 10.22
N GLY A 202 -7.88 5.00 9.38
CA GLY A 202 -8.78 3.93 8.91
C GLY A 202 -9.93 4.43 8.02
N GLY A 203 -9.78 5.63 7.42
CA GLY A 203 -10.74 6.16 6.46
C GLY A 203 -10.56 5.54 5.07
N VAL A 204 -11.54 5.75 4.19
CA VAL A 204 -11.48 5.32 2.80
C VAL A 204 -11.47 6.56 1.90
N MET A 205 -10.60 6.56 0.89
CA MET A 205 -10.60 7.55 -0.17
C MET A 205 -10.93 6.93 -1.52
N PHE A 206 -11.60 7.68 -2.37
CA PHE A 206 -11.89 7.28 -3.74
C PHE A 206 -11.98 8.52 -4.66
N ALA A 207 -11.70 8.32 -5.94
CA ALA A 207 -11.82 9.36 -6.95
C ALA A 207 -13.15 9.25 -7.71
N GLY A 208 -13.74 10.38 -8.09
CA GLY A 208 -14.98 10.43 -8.87
C GLY A 208 -15.32 11.88 -9.26
N HIS A 209 -16.20 12.09 -10.24
CA HIS A 209 -16.79 13.40 -10.57
C HIS A 209 -15.83 14.63 -10.52
N GLY A 210 -14.57 14.46 -10.96
CA GLY A 210 -13.59 15.54 -10.99
C GLY A 210 -12.83 15.81 -9.69
N GLY A 211 -12.94 14.97 -8.66
CA GLY A 211 -12.25 15.13 -7.39
C GLY A 211 -11.92 13.83 -6.67
N VAL A 212 -11.38 13.99 -5.45
CA VAL A 212 -11.12 12.92 -4.48
C VAL A 212 -12.04 13.11 -3.28
N TYR A 213 -12.59 12.02 -2.77
CA TYR A 213 -13.52 11.98 -1.66
C TYR A 213 -12.93 11.18 -0.52
N LEU A 214 -13.27 11.56 0.72
CA LEU A 214 -12.89 10.89 1.94
C LEU A 214 -14.15 10.51 2.71
N TYR A 215 -14.25 9.27 3.15
CA TYR A 215 -15.38 8.78 3.94
C TYR A 215 -14.91 7.98 5.17
N GLY A 216 -15.65 8.11 6.26
CA GLY A 216 -15.42 7.36 7.50
C GLY A 216 -14.10 7.69 8.20
N GLY A 217 -13.54 6.67 8.85
CA GLY A 217 -12.36 6.76 9.71
C GLY A 217 -12.70 7.04 11.18
N GLN A 218 -11.79 6.64 12.06
CA GLN A 218 -11.85 6.96 13.48
C GLN A 218 -11.18 8.31 13.73
N MET A 219 -11.90 9.21 14.39
CA MET A 219 -11.33 10.42 14.98
C MET A 219 -11.05 10.13 16.45
N VAL A 220 -9.84 10.34 16.94
CA VAL A 220 -9.62 10.46 18.38
C VAL A 220 -10.11 11.84 18.79
N VAL A 221 -11.35 11.91 19.30
CA VAL A 221 -11.86 13.09 19.99
C VAL A 221 -11.22 13.05 21.37
N GLY A 222 -10.35 14.02 21.68
CA GLY A 222 -9.92 14.20 23.07
C GLY A 222 -11.13 14.50 23.95
N ASP A 223 -11.16 13.88 25.13
CA ASP A 223 -12.16 14.16 26.18
C ASP A 223 -12.30 15.65 26.49
#